data_AF-A0A2E8MD88-F1
#
_entry.id   AF-A0A2E8MD88-F1
#
_cell.length_a   1.000
_cell.length_b   1.000
_cell.length_c   1.000
_cell.angle_alpha   90.00
_cell.angle_beta   90.00
_cell.angle_gamma   90.00
#
_symmetry.space_group_name_H-M   'P 1'
#
loop_
_entity.id
_entity.type
_entity.pdbx_description
1 polymer ?
#
loop_
_entity_poly.entity_id
_entity_poly.type
_entity_poly.pdbx_seq_one_letter_code
_entity_poly.pdbx_strand_id
1 'polypeptide(L)'
;MKFLACAALILAPALSSAQEEARTVPAAALSKALQWMQNDDPARRAAAYRTFYLFGKEAQPAYKKTLEKAQRLHEKKLGLLVENARSNPFSELEIIADDLKTERERIFKLIHTDYKKQGDKVRMLVNEVQGLKKKNEEIRNVAARDSAAFEKAVNTLALALAEVKRELLVLEGEELLDEKIDSDKSLAEALNNTFEGESYLKTKAIVDMVRKEVDNLTTTNSTNAATQWANSSQKAFSKHLNEFRSLFNLGLLTMEERLSAAANSHSVDMATIGFFSHTSPVKNKKSPGDRARLAKFQHRWTGENIFVGSGSPVTAYNAWFASDGHRFIMFAKSPNLIGIGPHGKHWTMMTGRK
;
A
#
# COMPACT_ATOMS: atom_id res chain seq x y z
N MET A 1 -68.12 16.56 74.16
CA MET A 1 -67.54 17.58 73.28
C MET A 1 -67.56 17.07 71.84
N LYS A 2 -68.34 17.76 70.97
CA LYS A 2 -68.17 18.03 69.51
C LYS A 2 -67.90 16.85 68.54
N PHE A 3 -68.50 16.68 67.35
CA PHE A 3 -69.67 17.18 66.59
C PHE A 3 -69.82 16.25 65.35
N LEU A 4 -71.02 16.16 64.75
CA LEU A 4 -71.36 15.47 63.49
C LEU A 4 -70.61 15.99 62.24
N ALA A 5 -70.47 15.14 61.20
CA ALA A 5 -70.60 15.50 59.77
C ALA A 5 -70.67 14.22 58.89
N CYS A 6 -71.83 13.81 58.36
CA CYS A 6 -72.40 14.12 57.04
C CYS A 6 -71.48 13.84 55.83
N ALA A 7 -71.78 12.74 55.13
CA ALA A 7 -71.24 12.38 53.83
C ALA A 7 -71.90 13.19 52.70
N ALA A 8 -71.09 13.75 51.80
CA ALA A 8 -71.53 14.30 50.53
C ALA A 8 -70.72 13.63 49.40
N LEU A 9 -71.42 12.83 48.59
CA LEU A 9 -70.93 12.35 47.29
C LEU A 9 -70.81 13.55 46.35
N ILE A 10 -69.62 13.77 45.79
CA ILE A 10 -69.43 14.65 44.62
C ILE A 10 -68.84 13.79 43.51
N LEU A 11 -69.62 13.61 42.43
CA LEU A 11 -69.16 13.07 41.16
C LEU A 11 -68.12 14.01 40.55
N ALA A 12 -66.91 13.50 40.30
CA ALA A 12 -65.97 14.15 39.40
C ALA A 12 -66.20 13.63 37.96
N PRO A 13 -66.18 14.48 36.93
CA PRO A 13 -66.41 14.06 35.56
C PRO A 13 -65.19 13.32 35.01
N ALA A 14 -65.46 12.24 34.28
CA ALA A 14 -64.45 11.53 33.49
C ALA A 14 -63.86 12.50 32.45
N LEU A 15 -62.60 12.90 32.65
CA LEU A 15 -61.78 13.49 31.61
C LEU A 15 -61.56 12.41 30.55
N SER A 16 -62.24 12.57 29.42
CA SER A 16 -62.01 11.80 28.20
C SER A 16 -60.52 11.88 27.84
N SER A 17 -59.83 10.75 27.94
CA SER A 17 -58.54 10.57 27.29
C SER A 17 -58.78 10.70 25.79
N ALA A 18 -58.43 11.86 25.23
CA ALA A 18 -58.26 11.97 23.79
C ALA A 18 -57.30 10.85 23.37
N GLN A 19 -57.81 9.85 22.64
CA GLN A 19 -56.97 8.89 21.96
C GLN A 19 -56.04 9.69 21.07
N GLU A 20 -54.76 9.69 21.44
CA GLU A 20 -53.69 10.17 20.60
C GLU A 20 -53.68 9.23 19.38
N GLU A 21 -54.39 9.62 18.33
CA GLU A 21 -54.43 8.86 17.08
C GLU A 21 -52.98 8.64 16.63
N ALA A 22 -52.60 7.36 16.49
CA ALA A 22 -51.27 6.96 16.07
C ALA A 22 -50.88 7.72 14.80
N ARG A 23 -49.90 8.65 14.93
CA ARG A 23 -49.41 9.45 13.81
C ARG A 23 -48.64 8.56 12.84
N THR A 24 -49.34 8.01 11.86
CA THR A 24 -48.71 7.27 10.77
C THR A 24 -48.06 8.25 9.80
N VAL A 25 -46.83 7.96 9.35
CA VAL A 25 -46.12 8.82 8.40
C VAL A 25 -46.83 8.78 7.05
N PRO A 26 -47.20 9.92 6.44
CA PRO A 26 -47.84 9.93 5.13
C PRO A 26 -46.96 9.27 4.06
N ALA A 27 -47.55 8.46 3.18
CA ALA A 27 -46.82 7.77 2.12
C ALA A 27 -46.04 8.72 1.19
N ALA A 28 -46.57 9.91 0.94
CA ALA A 28 -45.88 10.96 0.16
C ALA A 28 -44.61 11.47 0.86
N ALA A 29 -44.62 11.58 2.19
CA ALA A 29 -43.45 11.97 2.97
C ALA A 29 -42.37 10.88 2.92
N LEU A 30 -42.75 9.60 3.07
CA LEU A 30 -41.84 8.45 2.92
C LEU A 30 -41.19 8.42 1.53
N SER A 31 -41.97 8.65 0.48
CA SER A 31 -41.48 8.67 -0.91
C SER A 31 -40.46 9.79 -1.15
N LYS A 32 -40.79 11.02 -0.71
CA LYS A 32 -39.88 12.18 -0.83
C LYS A 32 -38.60 11.98 -0.03
N ALA A 33 -38.70 11.44 1.18
CA ALA A 33 -37.54 11.19 2.00
C ALA A 33 -36.64 10.09 1.41
N LEU A 34 -37.22 9.01 0.87
CA LEU A 34 -36.46 8.00 0.13
C LEU A 34 -35.67 8.63 -1.03
N GLN A 35 -36.31 9.48 -1.83
CA GLN A 35 -35.66 10.19 -2.93
C GLN A 35 -34.47 11.03 -2.45
N TRP A 36 -34.58 11.67 -1.29
CA TRP A 36 -33.52 12.50 -0.72
C TRP A 36 -32.40 11.65 -0.11
N MET A 37 -32.70 10.55 0.57
CA MET A 37 -31.71 9.59 1.07
C MET A 37 -30.89 8.96 -0.05
N GLN A 38 -31.49 8.81 -1.23
CA GLN A 38 -30.86 8.25 -2.42
C GLN A 38 -30.02 9.27 -3.22
N ASN A 39 -29.99 10.52 -2.78
CA ASN A 39 -29.28 11.61 -3.44
C ASN A 39 -27.77 11.56 -3.14
N ASP A 40 -26.96 12.04 -4.08
CA ASP A 40 -25.50 12.10 -3.91
C ASP A 40 -25.07 13.28 -3.00
N ASP A 41 -25.91 14.30 -2.84
CA ASP A 41 -25.71 15.45 -1.94
C ASP A 41 -25.95 15.08 -0.46
N PRO A 42 -24.91 15.13 0.41
CA PRO A 42 -25.03 14.84 1.84
C PRO A 42 -26.02 15.75 2.57
N ALA A 43 -26.17 17.02 2.14
CA ALA A 43 -27.08 17.95 2.80
C ALA A 43 -28.55 17.53 2.62
N ARG A 44 -28.89 16.99 1.44
CA ARG A 44 -30.21 16.43 1.16
C ARG A 44 -30.48 15.17 1.97
N ARG A 45 -29.50 14.27 2.06
CA ARG A 45 -29.62 13.06 2.88
C ARG A 45 -29.81 13.42 4.36
N ALA A 46 -29.00 14.31 4.91
CA ALA A 46 -29.11 14.79 6.29
C ALA A 46 -30.47 15.43 6.60
N ALA A 47 -31.07 16.17 5.66
CA ALA A 47 -32.42 16.70 5.82
C ALA A 47 -33.50 15.60 5.83
N ALA A 48 -33.32 14.53 5.04
CA ALA A 48 -34.22 13.38 5.06
C ALA A 48 -34.21 12.67 6.42
N TYR A 49 -33.02 12.42 6.99
CA TYR A 49 -32.89 11.75 8.29
C TYR A 49 -33.56 12.54 9.42
N ARG A 50 -33.29 13.85 9.51
CA ARG A 50 -33.92 14.73 10.53
C ARG A 50 -35.44 14.74 10.49
N THR A 51 -36.02 14.66 9.29
CA THR A 51 -37.48 14.70 9.11
C THR A 51 -38.17 13.51 9.77
N PHE A 52 -37.53 12.35 9.82
CA PHE A 52 -38.12 11.14 10.38
C PHE A 52 -38.20 11.12 11.90
N TYR A 53 -37.22 11.71 12.60
CA TYR A 53 -37.23 11.82 14.06
C TYR A 53 -38.43 12.61 14.59
N LEU A 54 -39.04 13.46 13.77
CA LEU A 54 -40.22 14.26 14.13
C LEU A 54 -41.51 13.43 14.28
N PHE A 55 -41.54 12.20 13.75
CA PHE A 55 -42.75 11.36 13.75
C PHE A 55 -42.80 10.31 14.87
N GLY A 56 -41.80 10.27 15.76
CA GLY A 56 -41.83 9.41 16.95
C GLY A 56 -41.63 7.91 16.66
N LYS A 57 -41.91 7.07 17.68
CA LYS A 57 -41.63 5.63 17.65
C LYS A 57 -42.50 4.88 16.63
N GLU A 58 -43.70 5.38 16.35
CA GLU A 58 -44.64 4.79 15.40
C GLU A 58 -44.11 4.80 13.96
N ALA A 59 -43.24 5.75 13.64
CA ALA A 59 -42.59 5.87 12.33
C ALA A 59 -41.41 4.91 12.12
N GLN A 60 -40.86 4.35 13.20
CA GLN A 60 -39.61 3.58 13.19
C GLN A 60 -39.63 2.40 12.20
N PRO A 61 -40.69 1.56 12.10
CA PRO A 61 -40.70 0.47 11.13
C PRO A 61 -40.70 0.94 9.67
N ALA A 62 -41.47 2.00 9.38
CA ALA A 62 -41.53 2.59 8.04
C ALA A 62 -40.22 3.30 7.67
N TYR A 63 -39.58 3.96 8.65
CA TYR A 63 -38.29 4.61 8.48
C TYR A 63 -37.18 3.59 8.24
N LYS A 64 -37.09 2.52 9.05
CA LYS A 64 -36.13 1.42 8.86
C LYS A 64 -36.23 0.84 7.44
N LYS A 65 -37.45 0.51 6.98
CA LYS A 65 -37.67 0.02 5.62
C LYS A 65 -37.26 1.03 4.54
N THR A 66 -37.36 2.33 4.82
CA THR A 66 -36.95 3.40 3.90
C THR A 66 -35.42 3.51 3.84
N LEU A 67 -34.74 3.46 4.99
CA LEU A 67 -33.28 3.39 5.09
C LEU A 67 -32.72 2.17 4.35
N GLU A 68 -33.27 0.98 4.57
CA GLU A 68 -32.86 -0.25 3.86
C GLU A 68 -33.05 -0.14 2.34
N LYS A 69 -34.06 0.59 1.85
CA LYS A 69 -34.23 0.87 0.41
C LYS A 69 -33.18 1.85 -0.11
N ALA A 70 -32.79 2.85 0.68
CA ALA A 70 -31.71 3.75 0.32
C ALA A 70 -30.36 3.03 0.29
N GLN A 71 -30.07 2.22 1.31
CA GLN A 71 -28.89 1.37 1.40
C GLN A 71 -28.72 0.50 0.16
N ARG A 72 -29.75 -0.30 -0.19
CA ARG A 72 -29.72 -1.17 -1.38
C ARG A 72 -29.43 -0.41 -2.68
N LEU A 73 -29.90 0.84 -2.80
CA LEU A 73 -29.59 1.64 -3.99
C LEU A 73 -28.12 2.07 -4.00
N HIS A 74 -27.59 2.53 -2.87
CA HIS A 74 -26.20 2.97 -2.75
C HIS A 74 -25.23 1.80 -2.96
N GLU A 75 -25.53 0.62 -2.41
CA GLU A 75 -24.80 -0.62 -2.67
C GLU A 75 -24.82 -0.96 -4.16
N LYS A 76 -26.00 -0.91 -4.80
CA LYS A 76 -26.11 -1.14 -6.25
C LYS A 76 -25.31 -0.12 -7.07
N LYS A 77 -25.35 1.16 -6.70
CA LYS A 77 -24.56 2.22 -7.36
C LYS A 77 -23.06 1.96 -7.18
N LEU A 78 -22.63 1.51 -6.00
CA LEU A 78 -21.24 1.17 -5.71
C LEU A 78 -20.77 0.00 -6.56
N GLY A 79 -21.56 -1.08 -6.65
CA GLY A 79 -21.21 -2.22 -7.51
C GLY A 79 -21.09 -1.81 -8.98
N LEU A 80 -22.05 -1.07 -9.52
CA LEU A 80 -21.98 -0.56 -10.90
C LEU A 80 -20.76 0.36 -11.14
N LEU A 81 -20.32 1.11 -10.13
CA LEU A 81 -19.15 1.97 -10.22
C LEU A 81 -17.85 1.16 -10.22
N VAL A 82 -17.74 0.18 -9.32
CA VAL A 82 -16.54 -0.65 -9.12
C VAL A 82 -16.34 -1.65 -10.27
N GLU A 83 -17.41 -2.27 -10.76
CA GLU A 83 -17.34 -3.27 -11.85
C GLU A 83 -17.11 -2.64 -13.23
N ASN A 84 -17.43 -1.36 -13.40
CA ASN A 84 -17.34 -0.71 -14.70
C ASN A 84 -15.89 -0.33 -15.04
N ALA A 85 -15.25 -1.13 -15.88
CA ALA A 85 -13.88 -0.90 -16.35
C ALA A 85 -13.64 0.45 -17.07
N ARG A 86 -14.70 1.14 -17.54
CA ARG A 86 -14.54 2.50 -18.09
C ARG A 86 -14.37 3.55 -17.00
N SER A 87 -14.93 3.31 -15.82
CA SER A 87 -14.92 4.24 -14.68
C SER A 87 -13.89 3.86 -13.62
N ASN A 88 -13.64 2.57 -13.43
CA ASN A 88 -12.65 2.03 -12.50
C ASN A 88 -11.30 1.85 -13.21
N PRO A 89 -10.28 2.69 -12.95
CA PRO A 89 -8.98 2.58 -13.60
C PRO A 89 -8.17 1.35 -13.16
N PHE A 90 -8.63 0.61 -12.16
CA PHE A 90 -7.92 -0.47 -11.48
C PHE A 90 -8.57 -1.85 -11.64
N SER A 91 -9.52 -2.01 -12.58
CA SER A 91 -10.30 -3.25 -12.75
C SER A 91 -9.47 -4.53 -12.98
N GLU A 92 -8.25 -4.39 -13.49
CA GLU A 92 -7.33 -5.51 -13.77
C GLU A 92 -6.24 -5.69 -12.69
N LEU A 93 -6.18 -4.77 -11.71
CA LEU A 93 -5.02 -4.65 -10.82
C LEU A 93 -4.85 -5.87 -9.92
N GLU A 94 -5.94 -6.45 -9.41
CA GLU A 94 -5.89 -7.63 -8.54
C GLU A 94 -5.28 -8.83 -9.27
N ILE A 95 -5.71 -9.09 -10.51
CA ILE A 95 -5.18 -10.16 -11.36
C ILE A 95 -3.69 -9.96 -11.63
N ILE A 96 -3.30 -8.73 -12.01
CA ILE A 96 -1.90 -8.38 -12.28
C ILE A 96 -1.06 -8.54 -11.00
N ALA A 97 -1.58 -8.14 -9.84
CA ALA A 97 -0.89 -8.22 -8.57
C ALA A 97 -0.65 -9.66 -8.12
N ASP A 98 -1.64 -10.54 -8.26
CA ASP A 98 -1.52 -11.95 -7.90
C ASP A 98 -0.54 -12.71 -8.80
N ASP A 99 -0.61 -12.46 -10.11
CA ASP A 99 0.35 -12.99 -11.07
C ASP A 99 1.77 -12.49 -10.77
N LEU A 100 1.93 -11.18 -10.53
CA LEU A 100 3.23 -10.61 -10.17
C LEU A 100 3.79 -11.19 -8.87
N LYS A 101 2.95 -11.37 -7.84
CA LYS A 101 3.36 -12.00 -6.58
C LYS A 101 3.87 -13.42 -6.80
N THR A 102 3.11 -14.22 -7.55
CA THR A 102 3.47 -15.61 -7.89
C THR A 102 4.81 -15.66 -8.63
N GLU A 103 4.99 -14.79 -9.62
CA GLU A 103 6.21 -14.73 -10.41
C GLU A 103 7.41 -14.22 -9.60
N ARG A 104 7.22 -13.22 -8.73
CA ARG A 104 8.23 -12.76 -7.77
C ARG A 104 8.74 -13.91 -6.91
N GLU A 105 7.84 -14.70 -6.33
CA GLU A 105 8.20 -15.83 -5.47
C GLU A 105 8.93 -16.94 -6.23
N ARG A 106 8.43 -17.29 -7.43
CA ARG A 106 9.05 -18.31 -8.30
C ARG A 106 10.46 -17.89 -8.72
N ILE A 107 10.61 -16.68 -9.27
CA ILE A 107 11.88 -16.21 -9.81
C ILE A 107 12.88 -15.90 -8.70
N PHE A 108 12.44 -15.48 -7.52
CA PHE A 108 13.33 -15.27 -6.38
C PHE A 108 14.05 -16.57 -5.94
N LYS A 109 13.37 -17.72 -6.05
CA LYS A 109 13.99 -19.04 -5.84
C LYS A 109 15.06 -19.34 -6.90
N LEU A 110 14.78 -19.01 -8.17
CA LEU A 110 15.74 -19.16 -9.27
C LEU A 110 16.98 -18.28 -9.07
N ILE A 111 16.80 -17.03 -8.61
CA ILE A 111 17.92 -16.15 -8.25
C ILE A 111 18.86 -16.79 -7.23
N HIS A 112 18.33 -17.56 -6.27
CA HIS A 112 19.11 -18.21 -5.22
C HIS A 112 19.50 -19.66 -5.53
N THR A 113 19.34 -20.09 -6.79
CA THR A 113 19.78 -21.41 -7.24
C THR A 113 21.24 -21.38 -7.68
N ASP A 114 22.01 -22.39 -7.25
CA ASP A 114 23.36 -22.66 -7.76
C ASP A 114 23.23 -23.44 -9.08
N TYR A 115 23.57 -22.77 -10.19
CA TYR A 115 23.48 -23.33 -11.54
C TYR A 115 24.76 -24.05 -11.95
N LYS A 116 25.78 -24.14 -11.07
CA LYS A 116 27.05 -24.83 -11.33
C LYS A 116 27.69 -24.40 -12.65
N LYS A 117 27.62 -23.10 -12.94
CA LYS A 117 28.14 -22.45 -14.18
C LYS A 117 27.46 -22.91 -15.49
N GLN A 118 26.24 -23.43 -15.44
CA GLN A 118 25.45 -23.79 -16.64
C GLN A 118 24.89 -22.52 -17.31
N GLY A 119 25.56 -22.06 -18.38
CA GLY A 119 25.27 -20.76 -19.02
C GLY A 119 23.91 -20.66 -19.72
N ASP A 120 23.37 -21.79 -20.19
CA ASP A 120 22.01 -21.90 -20.71
C ASP A 120 20.96 -21.61 -19.62
N LYS A 121 21.14 -22.16 -18.42
CA LYS A 121 20.24 -21.91 -17.28
C LYS A 121 20.36 -20.49 -16.74
N VAL A 122 21.55 -19.92 -16.73
CA VAL A 122 21.76 -18.51 -16.38
C VAL A 122 21.04 -17.59 -17.38
N ARG A 123 21.10 -17.90 -18.68
CA ARG A 123 20.37 -17.15 -19.71
C ARG A 123 18.86 -17.29 -19.57
N MET A 124 18.37 -18.49 -19.21
CA MET A 124 16.96 -18.67 -18.84
C MET A 124 16.59 -17.76 -17.67
N LEU A 125 17.37 -17.72 -16.58
CA LEU A 125 17.13 -16.81 -15.45
C LEU A 125 17.10 -15.33 -15.89
N VAL A 126 18.01 -14.91 -16.76
CA VAL A 126 18.01 -13.53 -17.29
C VAL A 126 16.68 -13.23 -17.99
N ASN A 127 16.20 -14.14 -18.85
CA ASN A 127 14.92 -13.98 -19.54
C ASN A 127 13.74 -13.91 -18.58
N GLU A 128 13.73 -14.77 -17.55
CA GLU A 128 12.70 -14.78 -16.50
C GLU A 128 12.63 -13.43 -15.78
N VAL A 129 13.77 -12.87 -15.36
CA VAL A 129 13.82 -11.56 -14.71
C VAL A 129 13.37 -10.42 -15.64
N GLN A 130 13.66 -10.51 -16.95
CA GLN A 130 13.14 -9.53 -17.91
C GLN A 130 11.62 -9.63 -18.07
N GLY A 131 11.06 -10.85 -18.06
CA GLY A 131 9.62 -11.07 -18.02
C GLY A 131 8.97 -10.45 -16.79
N LEU A 132 9.57 -10.68 -15.62
CA LEU A 132 9.13 -10.08 -14.36
C LEU A 132 9.18 -8.55 -14.39
N LYS A 133 10.25 -7.98 -14.97
CA LYS A 133 10.39 -6.53 -15.12
C LYS A 133 9.21 -5.93 -15.89
N LYS A 134 8.79 -6.56 -17.00
CA LYS A 134 7.63 -6.10 -17.80
C LYS A 134 6.33 -6.12 -17.00
N LYS A 135 6.05 -7.23 -16.29
CA LYS A 135 4.87 -7.35 -15.41
C LYS A 135 4.88 -6.30 -14.29
N ASN A 136 6.07 -6.05 -13.73
CA ASN A 136 6.25 -5.04 -12.70
C ASN A 136 6.10 -3.59 -13.24
N GLU A 137 6.42 -3.35 -14.52
CA GLU A 137 6.13 -2.07 -15.19
C GLU A 137 4.63 -1.92 -15.44
N GLU A 138 3.94 -2.99 -15.85
CA GLU A 138 2.49 -3.02 -16.06
C GLU A 138 1.73 -2.63 -14.78
N ILE A 139 2.00 -3.27 -13.65
CA ILE A 139 1.31 -2.92 -12.39
C ILE A 139 1.58 -1.47 -11.96
N ARG A 140 2.80 -0.97 -12.16
CA ARG A 140 3.17 0.41 -11.83
C ARG A 140 2.42 1.40 -12.71
N ASN A 141 2.26 1.09 -14.00
CA ASN A 141 1.49 1.92 -14.92
C ASN A 141 0.01 1.97 -14.54
N VAL A 142 -0.58 0.84 -14.15
CA VAL A 142 -1.98 0.80 -13.67
C VAL A 142 -2.14 1.62 -12.39
N ALA A 143 -1.25 1.43 -11.40
CA ALA A 143 -1.30 2.17 -10.13
C ALA A 143 -1.05 3.69 -10.30
N ALA A 144 -0.35 4.11 -11.34
CA ALA A 144 -0.08 5.51 -11.65
C ALA A 144 -1.24 6.22 -12.38
N ARG A 145 -2.29 5.51 -12.80
CA ARG A 145 -3.46 6.12 -13.45
C ARG A 145 -4.14 7.11 -12.50
N ASP A 146 -4.65 8.21 -13.06
CA ASP A 146 -5.48 9.16 -12.32
C ASP A 146 -6.78 8.49 -11.88
N SER A 147 -7.04 8.52 -10.58
CA SER A 147 -8.19 7.93 -9.91
C SER A 147 -9.02 8.94 -9.14
N ALA A 148 -8.70 10.24 -9.19
CA ALA A 148 -9.30 11.24 -8.31
C ALA A 148 -10.83 11.31 -8.45
N ALA A 149 -11.36 11.28 -9.67
CA ALA A 149 -12.80 11.29 -9.92
C ALA A 149 -13.48 9.99 -9.46
N PHE A 150 -12.84 8.85 -9.69
CA PHE A 150 -13.34 7.54 -9.27
C PHE A 150 -13.37 7.41 -7.74
N GLU A 151 -12.27 7.73 -7.05
CA GLU A 151 -12.18 7.70 -5.59
C GLU A 151 -13.17 8.67 -4.95
N LYS A 152 -13.38 9.86 -5.54
CA LYS A 152 -14.41 10.81 -5.08
C LYS A 152 -15.83 10.21 -5.19
N ALA A 153 -16.13 9.52 -6.28
CA ALA A 153 -17.43 8.87 -6.47
C ALA A 153 -17.63 7.72 -5.46
N VAL A 154 -16.60 6.89 -5.23
CA VAL A 154 -16.64 5.84 -4.21
C VAL A 154 -16.84 6.43 -2.81
N ASN A 155 -16.11 7.48 -2.45
CA ASN A 155 -16.24 8.14 -1.14
C ASN A 155 -17.63 8.75 -0.93
N THR A 156 -18.25 9.29 -2.00
CA THR A 156 -19.62 9.82 -1.94
C THR A 156 -20.62 8.71 -1.58
N LEU A 157 -20.47 7.52 -2.17
CA LEU A 157 -21.32 6.36 -1.88
C LEU A 157 -21.01 5.76 -0.51
N ALA A 158 -19.74 5.66 -0.14
CA ALA A 158 -19.30 5.21 1.17
C ALA A 158 -19.88 6.08 2.29
N LEU A 159 -19.88 7.40 2.11
CA LEU A 159 -20.47 8.34 3.05
C LEU A 159 -21.99 8.11 3.17
N ALA A 160 -22.69 7.94 2.06
CA ALA A 160 -24.12 7.65 2.08
C ALA A 160 -24.44 6.31 2.79
N LEU A 161 -23.61 5.28 2.61
CA LEU A 161 -23.72 4.01 3.31
C LEU A 161 -23.41 4.15 4.81
N ALA A 162 -22.39 4.92 5.19
CA ALA A 162 -22.04 5.22 6.57
C ALA A 162 -23.18 5.96 7.29
N GLU A 163 -23.77 6.96 6.63
CA GLU A 163 -24.97 7.68 7.10
C GLU A 163 -26.15 6.73 7.34
N VAL A 164 -26.50 5.91 6.36
CA VAL A 164 -27.62 4.96 6.52
C VAL A 164 -27.34 3.95 7.63
N LYS A 165 -26.12 3.42 7.73
CA LYS A 165 -25.71 2.51 8.81
C LYS A 165 -25.89 3.18 10.17
N ARG A 166 -25.39 4.41 10.33
CA ARG A 166 -25.50 5.16 11.58
C ARG A 166 -26.96 5.35 11.98
N GLU A 167 -27.82 5.72 11.05
CA GLU A 167 -29.26 5.87 11.29
C GLU A 167 -29.93 4.55 11.70
N LEU A 168 -29.55 3.43 11.08
CA LEU A 168 -30.05 2.11 11.47
C LEU A 168 -29.63 1.73 12.90
N LEU A 169 -28.37 1.98 13.28
CA LEU A 169 -27.87 1.72 14.64
C LEU A 169 -28.62 2.56 15.69
N VAL A 170 -28.91 3.84 15.40
CA VAL A 170 -29.72 4.68 16.29
C VAL A 170 -31.12 4.10 16.48
N LEU A 171 -31.75 3.60 15.41
CA LEU A 171 -33.05 2.93 15.53
C LEU A 171 -32.99 1.64 16.32
N GLU A 172 -31.83 0.98 16.39
CA GLU A 172 -31.63 -0.24 17.18
C GLU A 172 -31.30 0.06 18.66
N GLY A 173 -31.20 1.34 19.00
CA GLY A 173 -30.95 1.80 20.37
C GLY A 173 -29.47 1.83 20.73
N GLU A 174 -28.57 1.76 19.75
CA GLU A 174 -27.13 1.86 20.00
C GLU A 174 -26.72 3.30 20.32
N GLU A 175 -25.84 3.44 21.31
CA GLU A 175 -25.21 4.71 21.66
C GLU A 175 -24.04 4.95 20.70
N LEU A 176 -24.14 6.03 19.92
CA LEU A 176 -23.13 6.36 18.93
C LEU A 176 -21.93 7.05 19.56
N LEU A 177 -20.74 6.58 19.23
CA LEU A 177 -19.49 7.30 19.53
C LEU A 177 -19.45 8.62 18.74
N ASP A 178 -18.76 9.63 19.28
CA ASP A 178 -18.57 10.95 18.66
C ASP A 178 -17.52 10.91 17.52
N GLU A 179 -17.60 9.88 16.68
CA GLU A 179 -16.76 9.72 15.50
C GLU A 179 -17.38 10.48 14.31
N LYS A 180 -16.52 11.21 13.60
CA LYS A 180 -16.92 11.91 12.38
C LYS A 180 -17.28 10.89 11.31
N ILE A 181 -18.49 11.01 10.76
CA ILE A 181 -19.03 10.04 9.79
C ILE A 181 -18.31 10.04 8.44
N ASP A 182 -17.67 11.15 8.11
CA ASP A 182 -16.85 11.34 6.92
C ASP A 182 -15.36 11.00 7.16
N SER A 183 -15.02 10.43 8.32
CA SER A 183 -13.67 9.97 8.60
C SER A 183 -13.29 8.76 7.73
N ASP A 184 -12.01 8.63 7.39
CA ASP A 184 -11.49 7.49 6.62
C ASP A 184 -11.88 6.13 7.24
N LYS A 185 -11.91 6.06 8.58
CA LYS A 185 -12.32 4.86 9.31
C LYS A 185 -13.80 4.52 9.08
N SER A 186 -14.70 5.49 9.23
CA SER A 186 -16.13 5.29 9.00
C SER A 186 -16.44 4.93 7.54
N LEU A 187 -15.76 5.57 6.58
CA LEU A 187 -15.92 5.27 5.16
C LEU A 187 -15.42 3.86 4.82
N ALA A 188 -14.26 3.47 5.33
CA ALA A 188 -13.72 2.13 5.15
C ALA A 188 -14.64 1.06 5.77
N GLU A 189 -15.18 1.31 6.96
CA GLU A 189 -16.12 0.40 7.61
C GLU A 189 -17.42 0.25 6.81
N ALA A 190 -17.95 1.34 6.26
CA ALA A 190 -19.15 1.30 5.42
C ALA A 190 -18.90 0.50 4.12
N LEU A 191 -17.74 0.67 3.49
CA LEU A 191 -17.35 -0.11 2.32
C LEU A 191 -17.16 -1.60 2.65
N ASN A 192 -16.50 -1.91 3.75
CA ASN A 192 -16.21 -3.29 4.18
C ASN A 192 -17.47 -4.10 4.55
N ASN A 193 -18.61 -3.42 4.77
CA ASN A 193 -19.91 -4.05 4.98
C ASN A 193 -20.59 -4.49 3.67
N THR A 194 -19.95 -4.28 2.51
CA THR A 194 -20.45 -4.63 1.18
C THR A 194 -19.40 -5.45 0.44
N PHE A 195 -19.83 -6.38 -0.41
CA PHE A 195 -18.89 -7.21 -1.18
C PHE A 195 -18.02 -6.37 -2.13
N GLU A 196 -18.64 -5.45 -2.87
CA GLU A 196 -17.97 -4.59 -3.84
C GLU A 196 -17.09 -3.54 -3.17
N GLY A 197 -17.48 -3.04 -2.00
CA GLY A 197 -16.66 -2.14 -1.20
C GLY A 197 -15.42 -2.84 -0.63
N GLU A 198 -15.54 -4.10 -0.17
CA GLU A 198 -14.38 -4.90 0.24
C GLU A 198 -13.39 -5.11 -0.93
N SER A 199 -13.90 -5.45 -2.12
CA SER A 199 -13.08 -5.59 -3.34
C SER A 199 -12.36 -4.28 -3.71
N TYR A 200 -13.05 -3.14 -3.63
CA TYR A 200 -12.44 -1.83 -3.83
C TYR A 200 -11.33 -1.55 -2.80
N LEU A 201 -11.55 -1.83 -1.52
CA LEU A 201 -10.54 -1.60 -0.47
C LEU A 201 -9.29 -2.45 -0.69
N LYS A 202 -9.44 -3.72 -1.11
CA LYS A 202 -8.32 -4.58 -1.51
C LYS A 202 -7.54 -3.98 -2.68
N THR A 203 -8.25 -3.54 -3.72
CA THR A 203 -7.65 -2.88 -4.87
C THR A 203 -6.89 -1.60 -4.47
N LYS A 204 -7.51 -0.75 -3.63
CA LYS A 204 -6.88 0.47 -3.11
C LYS A 204 -5.61 0.17 -2.33
N ALA A 205 -5.62 -0.87 -1.47
CA ALA A 205 -4.44 -1.28 -0.72
C ALA A 205 -3.28 -1.73 -1.65
N ILE A 206 -3.59 -2.41 -2.76
CA ILE A 206 -2.59 -2.77 -3.78
C ILE A 206 -2.03 -1.50 -4.45
N VAL A 207 -2.89 -0.56 -4.86
CA VAL A 207 -2.45 0.72 -5.45
C VAL A 207 -1.50 1.46 -4.51
N ASP A 208 -1.89 1.62 -3.24
CA ASP A 208 -1.10 2.33 -2.24
C ASP A 208 0.25 1.64 -1.99
N MET A 209 0.26 0.30 -1.95
CA MET A 209 1.50 -0.48 -1.85
C MET A 209 2.42 -0.25 -3.04
N VAL A 210 1.91 -0.33 -4.28
CA VAL A 210 2.70 -0.15 -5.50
C VAL A 210 3.23 1.28 -5.61
N ARG A 211 2.41 2.29 -5.31
CA ARG A 211 2.84 3.70 -5.26
C ARG A 211 3.96 3.90 -4.24
N LYS A 212 3.82 3.33 -3.04
CA LYS A 212 4.87 3.37 -2.01
C LYS A 212 6.17 2.67 -2.45
N GLU A 213 6.09 1.54 -3.16
CA GLU A 213 7.25 0.87 -3.74
C GLU A 213 8.00 1.79 -4.74
N VAL A 214 7.25 2.48 -5.61
CA VAL A 214 7.79 3.43 -6.60
C VAL A 214 8.41 4.65 -5.92
N ASP A 215 7.74 5.21 -4.92
CA ASP A 215 8.23 6.39 -4.17
C ASP A 215 9.51 6.06 -3.41
N ASN A 216 9.58 4.89 -2.78
CA ASN A 216 10.77 4.43 -2.08
C ASN A 216 11.96 4.25 -3.05
N LEU A 217 11.72 3.66 -4.23
CA LEU A 217 12.72 3.52 -5.29
C LEU A 217 13.22 4.87 -5.77
N THR A 218 12.30 5.78 -6.07
CA THR A 218 12.60 7.13 -6.53
C THR A 218 13.42 7.88 -5.47
N THR A 219 12.97 7.88 -4.22
CA THR A 219 13.64 8.57 -3.11
C THR A 219 15.05 8.04 -2.86
N THR A 220 15.23 6.72 -2.83
CA THR A 220 16.54 6.11 -2.60
C THR A 220 17.50 6.40 -3.75
N ASN A 221 17.03 6.29 -5.00
CA ASN A 221 17.86 6.58 -6.16
C ASN A 221 18.21 8.07 -6.27
N SER A 222 17.29 8.97 -5.92
CA SER A 222 17.56 10.41 -5.83
C SER A 222 18.58 10.74 -4.74
N THR A 223 18.49 10.08 -3.58
CA THR A 223 19.49 10.19 -2.50
C THR A 223 20.87 9.78 -2.99
N ASN A 224 20.98 8.62 -3.64
CA ASN A 224 22.24 8.13 -4.21
C ASN A 224 22.76 9.06 -5.32
N ALA A 225 21.90 9.61 -6.17
CA ALA A 225 22.28 10.52 -7.25
C ALA A 225 22.81 11.86 -6.71
N ALA A 226 22.25 12.36 -5.61
CA ALA A 226 22.64 13.60 -4.95
C ALA A 226 23.96 13.51 -4.16
N THR A 227 24.43 12.29 -3.89
CA THR A 227 25.71 12.05 -3.20
C THR A 227 26.88 12.69 -3.94
N GLN A 228 27.60 13.60 -3.26
CA GLN A 228 28.68 14.40 -3.86
C GLN A 228 30.01 13.63 -4.02
N TRP A 229 30.34 12.75 -3.06
CA TRP A 229 31.59 11.97 -3.10
C TRP A 229 31.57 10.86 -4.17
N ALA A 230 30.40 10.48 -4.67
CA ALA A 230 30.24 9.38 -5.61
C ALA A 230 30.37 9.83 -7.07
N ASN A 231 31.12 9.07 -7.87
CA ASN A 231 31.25 9.29 -9.31
C ASN A 231 30.05 8.71 -10.10
N SER A 232 30.01 9.00 -11.40
CA SER A 232 28.94 8.55 -12.31
C SER A 232 28.79 7.03 -12.37
N SER A 233 29.88 6.28 -12.36
CA SER A 233 29.88 4.81 -12.37
C SER A 233 29.25 4.21 -11.12
N GLN A 234 29.56 4.75 -9.94
CA GLN A 234 28.97 4.32 -8.66
C GLN A 234 27.47 4.62 -8.64
N LYS A 235 27.07 5.83 -9.05
CA LYS A 235 25.66 6.25 -9.16
C LYS A 235 24.88 5.35 -10.12
N ALA A 236 25.41 5.13 -11.32
CA ALA A 236 24.79 4.29 -12.34
C ALA A 236 24.62 2.84 -11.87
N PHE A 237 25.65 2.25 -11.24
CA PHE A 237 25.56 0.90 -10.71
C PHE A 237 24.52 0.79 -9.57
N SER A 238 24.55 1.73 -8.60
CA SER A 238 23.61 1.71 -7.47
C SER A 238 22.15 1.82 -7.93
N LYS A 239 21.86 2.72 -8.87
CA LYS A 239 20.53 2.88 -9.48
C LYS A 239 20.10 1.58 -10.15
N HIS A 240 20.96 1.01 -10.98
CA HIS A 240 20.66 -0.22 -11.70
C HIS A 240 20.38 -1.40 -10.76
N LEU A 241 21.22 -1.61 -9.75
CA LEU A 241 20.99 -2.68 -8.78
C LEU A 241 19.69 -2.46 -7.98
N ASN A 242 19.39 -1.21 -7.57
CA ASN A 242 18.15 -0.90 -6.85
C ASN A 242 16.89 -1.12 -7.72
N GLU A 243 16.95 -0.85 -9.02
CA GLU A 243 15.86 -1.18 -9.96
C GLU A 243 15.54 -2.68 -9.92
N PHE A 244 16.55 -3.54 -10.01
CA PHE A 244 16.34 -5.00 -9.95
C PHE A 244 15.99 -5.49 -8.55
N ARG A 245 16.57 -4.93 -7.49
CA ARG A 245 16.18 -5.26 -6.10
C ARG A 245 14.71 -4.91 -5.84
N SER A 246 14.20 -3.82 -6.42
CA SER A 246 12.79 -3.43 -6.30
C SER A 246 11.82 -4.42 -6.93
N LEU A 247 12.24 -5.19 -7.95
CA LEU A 247 11.40 -6.21 -8.57
C LEU A 247 11.00 -7.31 -7.58
N PHE A 248 11.79 -7.53 -6.53
CA PHE A 248 11.61 -8.58 -5.53
C PHE A 248 11.27 -8.01 -4.15
N ASN A 249 10.85 -6.75 -4.06
CA ASN A 249 10.55 -6.06 -2.80
C ASN A 249 11.67 -6.14 -1.77
N LEU A 250 12.93 -6.13 -2.23
CA LEU A 250 14.08 -6.11 -1.34
C LEU A 250 14.34 -4.70 -0.84
N GLY A 251 14.91 -4.60 0.36
CA GLY A 251 15.41 -3.33 0.88
C GLY A 251 16.39 -2.68 -0.10
N LEU A 252 16.12 -1.43 -0.47
CA LEU A 252 16.97 -0.69 -1.39
C LEU A 252 18.26 -0.25 -0.69
N LEU A 253 19.34 -0.17 -1.46
CA LEU A 253 20.67 0.09 -0.94
C LEU A 253 21.01 1.57 -1.08
N THR A 254 21.34 2.20 0.05
CA THR A 254 21.90 3.55 0.09
C THR A 254 23.42 3.47 -0.05
N MET A 255 24.01 4.28 -0.93
CA MET A 255 25.46 4.34 -1.07
C MET A 255 26.11 4.88 0.21
N GLU A 256 27.15 4.20 0.68
CA GLU A 256 27.89 4.59 1.88
C GLU A 256 29.36 4.87 1.53
N GLU A 257 29.85 6.01 1.99
CA GLU A 257 31.14 6.57 1.58
C GLU A 257 32.31 5.71 2.04
N ARG A 258 32.32 5.31 3.32
CA ARG A 258 33.44 4.57 3.91
C ARG A 258 33.51 3.16 3.34
N LEU A 259 32.37 2.53 3.12
CA LEU A 259 32.27 1.24 2.46
C LEU A 259 32.69 1.32 0.99
N SER A 260 32.37 2.42 0.30
CA SER A 260 32.86 2.68 -1.07
C SER A 260 34.36 2.94 -1.12
N ALA A 261 34.92 3.64 -0.12
CA ALA A 261 36.36 3.85 0.01
C ALA A 261 37.11 2.51 0.20
N ALA A 262 36.58 1.61 1.03
CA ALA A 262 37.10 0.26 1.21
C ALA A 262 37.08 -0.54 -0.12
N ALA A 263 35.94 -0.52 -0.82
CA ALA A 263 35.79 -1.19 -2.11
C ALA A 263 36.74 -0.61 -3.17
N ASN A 264 36.84 0.72 -3.27
CA ASN A 264 37.71 1.39 -4.23
C ASN A 264 39.18 1.07 -3.97
N SER A 265 39.59 1.12 -2.69
CA SER A 265 40.96 0.74 -2.32
C SER A 265 41.28 -0.69 -2.73
N HIS A 266 40.34 -1.64 -2.62
CA HIS A 266 40.59 -3.02 -3.03
C HIS A 266 40.77 -3.15 -4.54
N SER A 267 39.96 -2.44 -5.33
CA SER A 267 40.09 -2.42 -6.79
C SER A 267 41.40 -1.79 -7.24
N VAL A 268 41.87 -0.74 -6.55
CA VAL A 268 43.21 -0.15 -6.76
C VAL A 268 44.29 -1.15 -6.40
N ASP A 269 44.22 -1.81 -5.24
CA ASP A 269 45.20 -2.80 -4.81
C ASP A 269 45.29 -3.96 -5.83
N MET A 270 44.16 -4.51 -6.28
CA MET A 270 44.10 -5.56 -7.31
C MET A 270 44.78 -5.13 -8.62
N ALA A 271 44.50 -3.90 -9.08
CA ALA A 271 45.04 -3.37 -10.32
C ALA A 271 46.54 -3.07 -10.26
N THR A 272 47.00 -2.52 -9.14
CA THR A 272 48.38 -2.03 -8.99
C THR A 272 49.37 -3.12 -8.61
N ILE A 273 48.93 -4.08 -7.78
CA ILE A 273 49.78 -5.19 -7.30
C ILE A 273 49.66 -6.41 -8.22
N GLY A 274 48.61 -6.48 -9.05
CA GLY A 274 48.44 -7.55 -10.03
C GLY A 274 47.89 -8.85 -9.44
N PHE A 275 46.80 -8.76 -8.66
CA PHE A 275 46.10 -9.93 -8.13
C PHE A 275 44.58 -9.79 -8.31
N PHE A 276 43.87 -10.91 -8.30
CA PHE A 276 42.40 -10.93 -8.33
C PHE A 276 41.88 -11.93 -7.28
N SER A 277 41.55 -11.42 -6.10
CA SER A 277 41.12 -12.23 -4.96
C SER A 277 40.34 -11.39 -3.95
N HIS A 278 39.41 -12.01 -3.24
CA HIS A 278 38.78 -11.41 -2.05
C HIS A 278 39.79 -11.18 -0.92
N THR A 279 40.87 -11.97 -0.90
CA THR A 279 41.96 -11.86 0.07
C THR A 279 43.07 -10.97 -0.49
N SER A 280 43.33 -9.84 0.16
CA SER A 280 44.40 -8.93 -0.23
C SER A 280 45.75 -9.33 0.37
N PRO A 281 46.86 -9.25 -0.40
CA PRO A 281 48.21 -9.39 0.14
C PRO A 281 48.69 -8.14 0.90
N VAL A 282 47.95 -7.03 0.85
CA VAL A 282 48.34 -5.78 1.50
C VAL A 282 48.17 -5.87 3.02
N LYS A 283 49.20 -5.45 3.75
CA LYS A 283 49.21 -5.45 5.22
C LYS A 283 47.97 -4.76 5.78
N ASN A 284 47.32 -5.42 6.75
CA ASN A 284 46.08 -4.99 7.41
C ASN A 284 44.82 -4.92 6.53
N LYS A 285 44.87 -5.28 5.24
CA LYS A 285 43.70 -5.26 4.31
C LYS A 285 43.20 -6.64 3.88
N LYS A 286 43.61 -7.69 4.60
CA LYS A 286 43.49 -9.10 4.17
C LYS A 286 42.06 -9.47 3.78
N SER A 287 41.08 -9.27 4.65
CA SER A 287 39.67 -9.57 4.39
C SER A 287 38.85 -8.33 4.01
N PRO A 288 37.65 -8.48 3.39
CA PRO A 288 36.72 -7.37 3.17
C PRO A 288 36.40 -6.62 4.47
N GLY A 289 36.23 -7.35 5.58
CA GLY A 289 36.02 -6.77 6.90
C GLY A 289 37.19 -5.93 7.40
N ASP A 290 38.43 -6.34 7.12
CA ASP A 290 39.61 -5.55 7.45
C ASP A 290 39.65 -4.24 6.67
N ARG A 291 39.30 -4.28 5.37
CA ARG A 291 39.21 -3.09 4.53
C ARG A 291 38.11 -2.13 4.99
N ALA A 292 36.93 -2.65 5.32
CA ALA A 292 35.83 -1.85 5.87
C ALA A 292 36.23 -1.19 7.20
N ARG A 293 36.88 -1.93 8.11
CA ARG A 293 37.39 -1.40 9.38
C ARG A 293 38.44 -0.32 9.18
N LEU A 294 39.40 -0.52 8.27
CA LEU A 294 40.42 0.49 7.94
C LEU A 294 39.81 1.76 7.35
N ALA A 295 38.76 1.65 6.54
CA ALA A 295 38.00 2.79 6.04
C ALA A 295 37.10 3.46 7.11
N LYS A 296 37.15 2.98 8.36
CA LYS A 296 36.35 3.45 9.50
C LYS A 296 34.84 3.28 9.29
N PHE A 297 34.42 2.29 8.50
CA PHE A 297 33.01 1.92 8.39
C PHE A 297 32.50 1.45 9.76
N GLN A 298 31.47 2.11 10.30
CA GLN A 298 30.99 1.88 11.67
C GLN A 298 29.90 0.80 11.78
N HIS A 299 29.43 0.30 10.64
CA HIS A 299 28.35 -0.69 10.59
C HIS A 299 28.89 -2.07 10.20
N ARG A 300 27.98 -3.05 10.06
CA ARG A 300 28.36 -4.42 9.73
C ARG A 300 28.44 -4.62 8.21
N TRP A 301 29.59 -5.06 7.71
CA TRP A 301 29.70 -5.54 6.33
C TRP A 301 28.98 -6.91 6.18
N THR A 302 28.41 -7.19 5.01
CA THR A 302 27.57 -8.39 4.80
C THR A 302 27.93 -9.22 3.57
N GLY A 303 28.69 -8.67 2.61
CA GLY A 303 29.12 -9.42 1.43
C GLY A 303 30.03 -8.59 0.54
N GLU A 304 30.72 -9.28 -0.37
CA GLU A 304 31.60 -8.68 -1.37
C GLU A 304 31.49 -9.40 -2.72
N ASN A 305 31.40 -8.63 -3.80
CA ASN A 305 31.63 -9.09 -5.15
C ASN A 305 32.83 -8.36 -5.77
N ILE A 306 33.64 -9.07 -6.55
CA ILE A 306 34.77 -8.50 -7.31
C ILE A 306 34.66 -8.86 -8.78
N PHE A 307 35.08 -7.97 -9.67
CA PHE A 307 35.07 -8.19 -11.12
C PHE A 307 36.27 -7.50 -11.77
N VAL A 308 36.84 -8.13 -12.79
CA VAL A 308 37.84 -7.54 -13.68
C VAL A 308 37.47 -7.85 -15.13
N GLY A 309 37.56 -6.84 -16.00
CA GLY A 309 37.44 -7.05 -17.46
C GLY A 309 36.91 -5.84 -18.23
N SER A 310 36.07 -5.03 -17.59
CA SER A 310 35.45 -3.85 -18.21
C SER A 310 35.29 -2.72 -17.19
N GLY A 311 35.39 -1.47 -17.66
CA GLY A 311 35.09 -0.27 -16.86
C GLY A 311 33.60 0.12 -16.86
N SER A 312 32.73 -0.72 -17.41
CA SER A 312 31.28 -0.45 -17.47
C SER A 312 30.53 -1.02 -16.25
N PRO A 313 29.71 -0.19 -15.55
CA PRO A 313 28.90 -0.65 -14.42
C PRO A 313 27.91 -1.75 -14.82
N VAL A 314 27.31 -1.65 -16.01
CA VAL A 314 26.35 -2.64 -16.51
C VAL A 314 27.04 -3.96 -16.82
N THR A 315 28.27 -3.92 -17.36
CA THR A 315 29.05 -5.15 -17.58
C THR A 315 29.41 -5.82 -16.25
N ALA A 316 29.82 -5.06 -15.24
CA ALA A 316 30.10 -5.61 -13.90
C ALA A 316 28.85 -6.23 -13.26
N TYR A 317 27.71 -5.54 -13.34
CA TYR A 317 26.41 -6.06 -12.88
C TYR A 317 26.08 -7.38 -13.57
N ASN A 318 26.13 -7.43 -14.90
CA ASN A 318 25.79 -8.63 -15.67
C ASN A 318 26.73 -9.80 -15.34
N ALA A 319 28.02 -9.55 -15.17
CA ALA A 319 29.00 -10.56 -14.78
C ALA A 319 28.70 -11.15 -13.38
N TRP A 320 28.34 -10.31 -12.43
CA TRP A 320 27.93 -10.74 -11.10
C TRP A 320 26.58 -11.44 -11.10
N PHE A 321 25.60 -10.95 -11.87
CA PHE A 321 24.31 -11.61 -12.01
C PHE A 321 24.44 -13.02 -12.61
N ALA A 322 25.36 -13.20 -13.57
CA ALA A 322 25.62 -14.49 -14.19
C ALA A 322 26.37 -15.48 -13.28
N SER A 323 26.85 -15.04 -12.11
CA SER A 323 27.63 -15.86 -11.18
C SER A 323 26.85 -16.10 -9.90
N ASP A 324 26.64 -17.37 -9.53
CA ASP A 324 25.70 -17.75 -8.48
C ASP A 324 26.01 -17.08 -7.13
N GLY A 325 27.24 -17.22 -6.62
CA GLY A 325 27.63 -16.58 -5.35
C GLY A 325 27.52 -15.05 -5.37
N HIS A 326 27.90 -14.41 -6.48
CA HIS A 326 27.81 -12.96 -6.61
C HIS A 326 26.35 -12.48 -6.69
N ARG A 327 25.50 -13.20 -7.42
CA ARG A 327 24.07 -12.92 -7.53
C ARG A 327 23.38 -13.05 -6.17
N PHE A 328 23.72 -14.06 -5.36
CA PHE A 328 23.14 -14.21 -4.02
C PHE A 328 23.43 -13.00 -3.12
N ILE A 329 24.63 -12.42 -3.23
CA ILE A 329 25.01 -11.19 -2.49
C ILE A 329 24.20 -9.99 -2.99
N MET A 330 24.03 -9.84 -4.30
CA MET A 330 23.26 -8.73 -4.89
C MET A 330 21.77 -8.74 -4.50
N PHE A 331 21.19 -9.91 -4.28
CA PHE A 331 19.77 -10.10 -3.96
C PHE A 331 19.53 -10.57 -2.52
N ALA A 332 20.52 -10.43 -1.64
CA ALA A 332 20.35 -10.69 -0.22
C ALA A 332 19.30 -9.75 0.40
N LYS A 333 18.49 -10.27 1.32
CA LYS A 333 17.40 -9.53 1.99
C LYS A 333 17.89 -8.54 3.07
N SER A 334 19.01 -8.84 3.73
CA SER A 334 19.46 -8.11 4.92
C SER A 334 20.16 -6.75 4.72
N PRO A 335 20.95 -6.48 3.65
CA PRO A 335 21.69 -5.23 3.55
C PRO A 335 20.79 -4.03 3.23
N ASN A 336 21.17 -2.87 3.74
CA ASN A 336 20.58 -1.56 3.42
C ASN A 336 21.62 -0.51 2.99
N LEU A 337 22.91 -0.90 2.97
CA LEU A 337 24.03 -0.08 2.53
C LEU A 337 24.80 -0.78 1.41
N ILE A 338 25.38 0.01 0.50
CA ILE A 338 26.27 -0.46 -0.55
C ILE A 338 27.51 0.43 -0.66
N GLY A 339 28.67 -0.21 -0.83
CA GLY A 339 29.91 0.42 -1.24
C GLY A 339 30.31 -0.06 -2.63
N ILE A 340 30.68 0.85 -3.54
CA ILE A 340 31.07 0.50 -4.91
C ILE A 340 32.41 1.18 -5.19
N GLY A 341 33.37 0.43 -5.71
CA GLY A 341 34.71 0.91 -5.98
C GLY A 341 35.20 0.52 -7.37
N PRO A 342 34.95 1.34 -8.41
CA PRO A 342 35.50 1.12 -9.75
C PRO A 342 36.91 1.71 -9.88
N HIS A 343 37.85 0.96 -10.47
CA HIS A 343 39.18 1.43 -10.84
C HIS A 343 39.66 0.79 -12.15
N GLY A 344 39.69 1.57 -13.24
CA GLY A 344 40.00 1.06 -14.57
C GLY A 344 39.02 -0.05 -14.98
N LYS A 345 39.53 -1.28 -15.15
CA LYS A 345 38.72 -2.48 -15.44
C LYS A 345 38.31 -3.28 -14.19
N HIS A 346 38.71 -2.86 -13.00
CA HIS A 346 38.48 -3.56 -11.73
C HIS A 346 37.30 -2.96 -10.99
N TRP A 347 36.50 -3.81 -10.37
CA TRP A 347 35.34 -3.45 -9.59
C TRP A 347 35.31 -4.25 -8.30
N THR A 348 34.96 -3.57 -7.23
CA THR A 348 34.58 -4.19 -5.96
C THR A 348 33.23 -3.60 -5.56
N MET A 349 32.29 -4.45 -5.18
CA MET A 349 31.04 -4.07 -4.54
C MET A 349 31.02 -4.72 -3.16
N MET A 350 30.71 -3.93 -2.14
CA MET A 350 30.50 -4.41 -0.78
C MET A 350 29.08 -4.06 -0.35
N THR A 351 28.43 -4.93 0.41
CA THR A 351 27.15 -4.65 1.06
C THR A 351 27.34 -4.50 2.56
N GLY A 352 26.48 -3.71 3.20
CA GLY A 352 26.47 -3.53 4.64
C GLY A 352 25.08 -3.35 5.20
N ARG A 353 24.98 -3.45 6.53
CA ARG A 353 23.76 -3.22 7.30
C ARG A 353 24.07 -2.27 8.45
N LYS A 354 23.30 -1.18 8.54
CA LYS A 354 23.36 -0.22 9.65
C LYS A 354 23.22 -0.88 11.02
#